data_AF-A0AA36J4L3-F1
#
_entry.id   AF-A0AA36J4L3-F1
#
_cell.length_a   1.000
_cell.length_b   1.000
_cell.length_c   1.000
_cell.angle_alpha   90.00
_cell.angle_beta   90.00
_cell.angle_gamma   90.00
#
_symmetry.space_group_name_H-M   'P 1'
#
loop_
_entity.id
_entity.type
_entity.pdbx_description
1 polymer ?
#
loop_
_entity_poly.entity_id
_entity_poly.type
_entity_poly.pdbx_seq_one_letter_code
_entity_poly.pdbx_strand_id
1 'polypeptide(L)'
;MNEKLLSAFGKLLSSGASSPRRYKGSVNVDCACGVGGMALATMTERLSSVGLTVNLVNRVGEGVLNEGCGADFVKTKQAAPANADPALGRWVSFDGDADRIVYFFSKDGKFCLLDGDRIALLLASPGL
;
A
#
# COMPACT_ATOMS: atom_id res chain seq x y z
N MET A 1 -15.14 -10.50 8.44
CA MET A 1 -13.73 -10.64 8.02
C MET A 1 -12.82 -9.54 8.59
N ASN A 2 -13.33 -8.32 8.80
CA ASN A 2 -12.52 -7.14 9.12
C ASN A 2 -11.97 -7.04 10.57
N GLU A 3 -12.65 -7.59 11.58
CA GLU A 3 -12.21 -7.47 13.00
C GLU A 3 -10.88 -8.17 13.30
N LYS A 4 -10.70 -9.37 12.74
CA LYS A 4 -9.51 -10.20 13.05
C LYS A 4 -8.23 -9.53 12.57
N LEU A 5 -8.27 -8.97 11.36
CA LEU A 5 -7.16 -8.22 10.76
C LEU A 5 -6.83 -6.96 11.55
N LEU A 6 -7.84 -6.15 11.88
CA LEU A 6 -7.63 -4.91 12.62
C LEU A 6 -7.11 -5.16 14.04
N SER A 7 -7.64 -6.17 14.74
CA SER A 7 -7.15 -6.57 16.06
C SER A 7 -5.70 -7.06 16.00
N ALA A 8 -5.36 -7.91 15.03
CA ALA A 8 -3.99 -8.41 14.88
C ALA A 8 -3.01 -7.28 14.54
N PHE A 9 -3.40 -6.37 13.65
CA PHE A 9 -2.59 -5.21 13.27
C PHE A 9 -2.36 -4.26 14.44
N GLY A 10 -3.40 -3.93 15.21
CA GLY A 10 -3.26 -3.10 16.41
C GLY A 10 -2.34 -3.73 17.47
N LYS A 11 -2.42 -5.05 17.66
CA LYS A 11 -1.51 -5.79 18.55
C LYS A 11 -0.06 -5.72 18.07
N LEU A 12 0.17 -5.91 16.77
CA LEU A 12 1.50 -5.83 16.16
C LEU A 12 2.14 -4.44 16.35
N LEU A 13 1.36 -3.37 16.15
CA LEU A 13 1.86 -2.01 16.36
C LEU A 13 2.19 -1.74 17.84
N SER A 14 1.39 -2.28 18.76
CA SER A 14 1.62 -2.12 20.20
C SER A 14 2.85 -2.89 20.70
N SER A 15 3.18 -4.04 20.09
CA SER A 15 4.38 -4.82 20.45
C SER A 15 5.69 -4.24 19.91
N GLY A 16 5.63 -3.40 18.87
CA GLY A 16 6.82 -2.80 18.22
C GLY A 16 7.39 -1.55 18.90
N ALA A 17 6.90 -1.18 20.09
CA ALA A 17 7.23 0.05 20.81
C ALA A 17 8.71 0.21 21.21
N SER A 18 9.53 -0.82 21.03
CA SER A 18 10.97 -0.83 21.35
C SER A 18 11.88 -0.44 20.17
N SER A 19 11.32 -0.15 18.99
CA SER A 19 12.12 0.19 17.81
C SER A 19 12.56 1.67 17.82
N PRO A 20 13.85 2.00 17.62
CA PRO A 20 14.35 3.38 17.68
C PRO A 20 13.83 4.28 16.54
N ARG A 21 13.15 3.71 15.53
CA ARG A 21 12.53 4.43 14.44
C ARG A 21 11.03 4.54 14.67
N ARG A 22 10.55 5.77 14.88
CA ARG A 22 9.13 6.11 15.01
C ARG A 22 8.36 5.66 13.75
N TYR A 23 7.51 4.66 13.89
CA TYR A 23 6.59 4.21 12.84
C TYR A 23 5.75 5.39 12.33
N LYS A 24 5.68 5.56 11.00
CA LYS A 24 4.79 6.52 10.32
C LYS A 24 3.63 5.75 9.71
N GLY A 25 2.48 5.81 10.37
CA GLY A 25 1.27 5.10 9.98
C GLY A 25 0.51 5.77 8.84
N SER A 26 1.15 5.98 7.69
CA SER A 26 0.46 6.47 6.50
C SER A 26 0.92 5.69 5.26
N VAL A 27 -0.02 5.43 4.35
CA VAL A 27 0.24 4.80 3.05
C VAL A 27 -0.71 5.37 2.00
N ASN A 28 -0.18 5.64 0.82
CA ASN A 28 -0.97 5.98 -0.36
C ASN A 28 -1.21 4.71 -1.18
N VAL A 29 -2.43 4.51 -1.64
CA VAL A 29 -2.86 3.29 -2.33
C VAL A 29 -3.42 3.66 -3.69
N ASP A 30 -2.78 3.14 -4.72
CA ASP A 30 -3.34 3.07 -6.07
C ASP A 30 -4.25 1.83 -6.17
N CYS A 31 -5.54 2.09 -6.32
CA CYS A 31 -6.59 1.07 -6.32
C CYS A 31 -6.85 0.44 -7.70
N ALA A 32 -6.07 0.80 -8.73
CA ALA A 32 -6.17 0.25 -10.09
C ALA A 32 -7.53 0.42 -10.78
N CYS A 33 -8.38 1.33 -10.29
CA CYS A 33 -9.80 1.43 -10.64
C CYS A 33 -10.59 0.13 -10.41
N GLY A 34 -10.10 -0.73 -9.50
CA GLY A 34 -10.57 -2.09 -9.24
C GLY A 34 -11.37 -2.25 -7.95
N VAL A 35 -11.93 -3.45 -7.76
CA VAL A 35 -12.88 -3.75 -6.67
C VAL A 35 -12.24 -3.69 -5.29
N GLY A 36 -10.93 -3.94 -5.18
CA GLY A 36 -10.20 -3.84 -3.92
C GLY A 36 -10.24 -2.44 -3.31
N GLY A 37 -10.28 -1.39 -4.15
CA GLY A 37 -10.42 -0.01 -3.69
C GLY A 37 -11.73 0.25 -2.95
N MET A 38 -12.84 -0.36 -3.41
CA MET A 38 -14.14 -0.25 -2.74
C MET A 38 -14.10 -0.92 -1.36
N ALA A 39 -13.56 -2.13 -1.29
CA ALA A 39 -13.45 -2.86 -0.03
C ALA A 39 -12.58 -2.09 0.99
N LEU A 40 -11.41 -1.60 0.56
CA LEU A 40 -10.50 -0.85 1.42
C LEU A 40 -11.10 0.48 1.89
N ALA A 41 -11.86 1.19 1.04
CA ALA A 41 -12.54 2.43 1.40
C ALA A 41 -13.43 2.24 2.65
N THR A 42 -14.16 1.13 2.75
CA THR A 42 -15.01 0.81 3.91
C THR A 42 -14.24 0.60 5.23
N MET A 43 -12.92 0.40 5.16
CA MET A 43 -12.06 0.11 6.31
C MET A 43 -11.19 1.29 6.73
N THR A 44 -11.11 2.37 5.94
CA THR A 44 -10.17 3.50 6.15
C THR A 44 -10.28 4.15 7.53
N GLU A 45 -11.50 4.43 8.00
CA GLU A 45 -11.74 5.00 9.34
C GLU A 45 -11.26 4.07 10.46
N ARG A 46 -11.54 2.77 10.30
CA ARG A 46 -11.16 1.74 11.27
C ARG A 46 -9.66 1.45 11.28
N LEU A 47 -9.00 1.55 10.12
CA LEU A 47 -7.55 1.48 10.01
C LEU A 47 -6.90 2.70 10.68
N SER A 48 -7.50 3.88 10.51
CA SER A 48 -7.02 5.10 11.14
C SER A 48 -7.10 5.03 12.66
N SER A 49 -8.16 4.43 13.23
CA SER A 49 -8.29 4.27 14.68
C SER A 49 -7.26 3.33 15.31
N VAL A 50 -6.65 2.43 14.53
CA VAL A 50 -5.53 1.58 14.95
C VAL A 50 -4.17 2.11 14.50
N GLY A 51 -4.10 3.36 14.01
CA GLY A 51 -2.85 4.04 13.71
C GLY A 51 -2.33 3.88 12.28
N LEU A 52 -3.19 3.55 11.31
CA LEU A 52 -2.85 3.55 9.88
C LEU A 52 -3.82 4.43 9.07
N THR A 53 -3.35 5.59 8.64
CA THR A 53 -4.02 6.45 7.66
C THR A 53 -3.79 5.93 6.25
N VAL A 54 -4.87 5.76 5.49
CA VAL A 54 -4.83 5.25 4.11
C VAL A 54 -5.41 6.29 3.18
N ASN A 55 -4.63 6.70 2.18
CA ASN A 55 -5.06 7.65 1.14
C ASN A 55 -5.25 6.89 -0.17
N LEU A 56 -6.45 6.96 -0.76
CA LEU A 56 -6.79 6.19 -1.95
C LEU A 56 -6.82 7.07 -3.20
N VAL A 57 -6.19 6.61 -4.28
CA VAL A 57 -6.28 7.17 -5.65
C VAL A 57 -6.65 6.08 -6.65
N ASN A 58 -7.02 6.47 -7.88
CA ASN A 58 -7.46 5.56 -8.95
C ASN A 58 -8.57 4.63 -8.43
N ARG A 59 -9.60 5.22 -7.81
CA ARG A 59 -10.75 4.49 -7.30
C ARG A 59 -11.66 4.07 -8.46
N VAL A 60 -12.57 3.14 -8.19
CA VAL A 60 -13.61 2.75 -9.15
C VAL A 60 -14.35 4.00 -9.62
N GLY A 61 -14.36 4.23 -10.94
CA GLY A 61 -14.98 5.39 -11.58
C GLY A 61 -14.07 6.60 -11.81
N GLU A 62 -12.83 6.60 -11.31
CA GLU A 62 -11.84 7.67 -11.58
C GLU A 62 -11.05 7.44 -12.88
N GLY A 63 -11.16 6.26 -13.48
CA GLY A 63 -10.49 5.88 -14.72
C GLY A 63 -10.89 4.47 -15.17
N VAL A 64 -10.15 3.91 -16.15
CA VAL A 64 -10.37 2.55 -16.66
C VAL A 64 -9.57 1.54 -15.82
N LEU A 65 -10.16 0.37 -15.57
CA LEU A 65 -9.54 -0.74 -14.82
C LEU A 65 -8.14 -1.06 -15.38
N ASN A 66 -7.12 -0.98 -14.51
CA ASN A 66 -5.70 -1.21 -14.82
C ASN A 66 -5.09 -0.33 -15.93
N GLU A 67 -5.75 0.75 -16.36
CA GLU A 67 -5.22 1.62 -17.40
C GLU A 67 -4.31 2.69 -16.78
N GLY A 68 -3.01 2.66 -17.11
CA GLY A 68 -2.03 3.62 -16.57
C GLY A 68 -1.83 3.52 -15.05
N CYS A 69 -2.36 2.48 -14.41
CA CYS A 69 -2.33 2.26 -12.97
C CYS A 69 -2.34 0.77 -12.63
N GLY A 70 -2.18 0.45 -11.36
CA GLY A 70 -2.21 -0.91 -10.81
C GLY A 70 -0.85 -1.62 -10.79
N ALA A 71 -0.82 -2.75 -10.09
CA ALA A 71 0.42 -3.46 -9.77
C ALA A 71 1.18 -3.92 -11.02
N ASP A 72 0.46 -4.43 -12.03
CA ASP A 72 1.06 -4.88 -13.29
C ASP A 72 1.68 -3.71 -14.08
N PHE A 73 0.99 -2.56 -14.13
CA PHE A 73 1.54 -1.35 -14.74
C PHE A 73 2.83 -0.91 -14.03
N VAL A 74 2.78 -0.77 -12.70
CA VAL A 74 3.93 -0.31 -11.91
C VAL A 74 5.11 -1.26 -12.01
N LYS A 75 4.87 -2.58 -11.95
CA LYS A 75 5.92 -3.60 -12.06
C LYS A 75 6.57 -3.61 -13.45
N THR A 76 5.77 -3.57 -14.52
CA THR A 76 6.27 -3.72 -15.89
C THR A 76 6.86 -2.43 -16.44
N LYS A 77 6.28 -1.28 -16.12
CA LYS A 77 6.77 0.04 -16.57
C LYS A 77 7.82 0.64 -15.66
N GLN A 78 7.94 0.15 -14.42
CA GLN A 78 8.81 0.71 -13.38
C GLN A 78 8.62 2.22 -13.24
N ALA A 79 7.35 2.64 -13.23
CA ALA A 79 6.94 4.03 -13.19
C ALA A 79 5.76 4.20 -12.22
N ALA A 80 5.56 5.43 -11.77
CA ALA A 80 4.41 5.79 -10.94
C ALA A 80 3.10 5.60 -11.72
N PRO A 81 2.04 5.07 -11.10
CA PRO A 81 0.72 5.03 -11.71
C PRO A 81 0.14 6.44 -11.84
N ALA A 82 -0.94 6.59 -12.62
CA ALA A 82 -1.69 7.83 -12.69
C ALA A 82 -2.07 8.35 -11.29
N ASN A 83 -2.11 9.66 -11.12
CA ASN A 83 -2.48 10.32 -9.85
C ASN A 83 -1.59 9.99 -8.64
N ALA A 84 -0.42 9.38 -8.85
CA ALA A 84 0.56 9.13 -7.80
C ALA A 84 1.78 10.04 -7.91
N ASP A 85 2.24 10.52 -6.75
CA ASP A 85 3.53 11.20 -6.60
C ASP A 85 4.42 10.39 -5.65
N PRO A 86 5.36 9.57 -6.17
CA PRO A 86 6.25 8.74 -5.36
C PRO A 86 7.15 9.54 -4.40
N ALA A 87 7.29 10.86 -4.57
CA ALA A 87 8.01 11.70 -3.61
C ALA A 87 7.19 11.92 -2.32
N LEU A 88 5.87 11.76 -2.37
CA LEU A 88 4.95 11.93 -1.22
C LEU A 88 4.84 10.69 -0.33
N GLY A 89 5.96 10.02 -0.08
CA GLY A 89 6.05 8.94 0.90
C GLY A 89 5.90 7.52 0.31
N ARG A 90 5.28 6.63 1.09
CA ARG A 90 5.17 5.21 0.76
C ARG A 90 3.90 4.94 -0.03
N TRP A 91 4.06 4.28 -1.16
CA TRP A 91 2.98 3.89 -2.04
C TRP A 91 2.86 2.37 -2.17
N VAL A 92 1.64 1.92 -2.41
CA VAL A 92 1.32 0.55 -2.82
C VAL A 92 0.29 0.59 -3.95
N SER A 93 0.48 -0.25 -4.96
CA SER A 93 -0.53 -0.47 -6.02
C SER A 93 -1.14 -1.84 -5.85
N PHE A 94 -2.47 -1.91 -5.94
CA PHE A 94 -3.21 -3.16 -6.12
C PHE A 94 -3.30 -3.53 -7.60
N ASP A 95 -3.62 -4.76 -7.93
CA ASP A 95 -4.22 -5.08 -9.21
C ASP A 95 -5.76 -5.05 -9.14
N GLY A 96 -6.43 -5.37 -10.25
CA GLY A 96 -7.87 -5.12 -10.43
C GLY A 96 -8.78 -5.82 -9.41
N ASP A 97 -8.43 -7.02 -8.97
CA ASP A 97 -9.13 -7.81 -7.95
C ASP A 97 -8.42 -7.81 -6.58
N ALA A 98 -7.27 -7.15 -6.49
CA ALA A 98 -6.48 -6.92 -5.27
C ALA A 98 -5.96 -8.19 -4.60
N ASP A 99 -5.60 -9.20 -5.39
CA ASP A 99 -4.83 -10.36 -4.91
C ASP A 99 -3.31 -10.16 -5.07
N ARG A 100 -2.88 -9.13 -5.82
CA ARG A 100 -1.48 -8.72 -5.98
C ARG A 100 -1.24 -7.30 -5.50
N ILE A 101 -0.08 -7.09 -4.88
CA ILE A 101 0.41 -5.77 -4.50
C ILE A 101 1.87 -5.58 -4.90
N VAL A 102 2.25 -4.33 -5.20
CA VAL A 102 3.65 -3.89 -5.25
C VAL A 102 3.80 -2.58 -4.50
N TYR A 103 4.89 -2.43 -3.76
CA TYR A 103 5.24 -1.18 -3.10
C TYR A 103 6.20 -0.36 -3.96
N PHE A 104 6.18 0.95 -3.81
CA PHE A 104 7.15 1.84 -4.42
C PHE A 104 7.29 3.15 -3.66
N PHE A 105 8.36 3.88 -3.97
CA PHE A 105 8.66 5.21 -3.45
C PHE A 105 9.69 5.91 -4.35
N SER A 106 9.93 7.20 -4.13
CA SER A 106 11.05 7.92 -4.73
C SER A 106 12.20 8.08 -3.72
N LYS A 107 13.42 7.88 -4.19
CA LYS A 107 14.64 8.24 -3.47
C LYS A 107 15.56 9.02 -4.39
N ASP A 108 15.94 10.23 -3.99
CA ASP A 108 16.81 11.11 -4.77
C ASP A 108 16.29 11.34 -6.21
N GLY A 109 14.96 11.49 -6.34
CA GLY A 109 14.27 11.66 -7.62
C GLY A 109 14.15 10.38 -8.46
N LYS A 110 14.62 9.23 -7.97
CA LYS A 110 14.56 7.95 -8.69
C LYS A 110 13.44 7.07 -8.15
N PHE A 111 12.68 6.50 -9.08
CA PHE A 111 11.66 5.51 -8.78
C PHE A 111 12.31 4.24 -8.21
N CYS A 112 11.84 3.79 -7.05
CA CYS A 112 12.30 2.59 -6.37
C CYS A 112 11.14 1.61 -6.22
N LEU A 113 11.23 0.48 -6.92
CA LEU A 113 10.25 -0.60 -6.84
C LEU A 113 10.57 -1.57 -5.70
N LEU A 114 9.53 -2.00 -4.99
CA LEU A 114 9.54 -3.07 -4.00
C LEU A 114 8.47 -4.10 -4.40
N ASP A 115 8.88 -5.08 -5.21
CA ASP A 115 8.02 -6.15 -5.71
C ASP A 115 7.89 -7.31 -4.73
N GLY A 116 7.26 -8.40 -5.18
CA GLY A 116 7.01 -9.59 -4.36
C GLY A 116 8.26 -10.18 -3.71
N ASP A 117 9.40 -10.20 -4.41
CA ASP A 117 10.65 -10.72 -3.84
C ASP A 117 11.15 -9.83 -2.70
N ARG A 118 11.01 -8.51 -2.82
CA ARG A 118 11.36 -7.57 -1.74
C ARG A 118 10.45 -7.72 -0.52
N ILE A 119 9.15 -7.96 -0.75
CA ILE A 119 8.19 -8.24 0.33
C ILE A 119 8.51 -9.57 1.00
N ALA A 120 8.79 -10.62 0.23
CA ALA A 120 9.15 -11.93 0.74
C ALA A 120 10.42 -11.88 1.60
N LEU A 121 11.45 -11.18 1.13
CA LEU A 121 12.70 -10.97 1.89
C LEU A 121 12.46 -10.19 3.19
N LEU A 122 11.58 -9.17 3.18
CA LEU A 122 11.23 -8.43 4.38
C LEU A 122 10.58 -9.35 5.43
N LEU A 123 9.66 -10.22 5.01
CA LEU A 123 8.98 -11.16 5.89
C LEU A 123 9.89 -12.30 6.37
N ALA A 124 10.91 -12.67 5.59
CA ALA A 124 11.90 -13.68 5.95
C ALA A 124 13.06 -13.12 6.80
N SER A 125 13.19 -11.80 6.92
CA SER A 125 14.30 -11.17 7.64
C SER A 125 14.22 -11.48 9.14
N PRO A 126 15.31 -11.97 9.77
CA PRO A 126 15.37 -12.10 11.22
C PRO A 126 15.29 -10.70 11.85
N GLY A 127 14.34 -10.49 12.79
CA GLY A 127 14.24 -9.23 13.55
C GLY A 127 12.99 -8.38 13.30
N LEU A 128 12.02 -8.90 12.56
CA LEU A 128 10.60 -8.55 12.73
C LEU A 128 9.97 -9.41 13.84
#